data_AF-A0A3B9XZK8-F1
#
_entry.id   AF-A0A3B9XZK8-F1
#
_cell.length_a   1.000
_cell.length_b   1.000
_cell.length_c   1.000
_cell.angle_alpha   90.00
_cell.angle_beta   90.00
_cell.angle_gamma   90.00
#
_symmetry.space_group_name_H-M   'P 1'
#
loop_
_entity.id
_entity.type
_entity.pdbx_description
1 polymer ?
#
loop_
_entity_poly.entity_id
_entity_poly.type
_entity_poly.pdbx_seq_one_letter_code
_entity_poly.pdbx_strand_id
1 'polypeptide(L)' 'MEKFCGRSKEIEPGVIITYTLRPDQRPRHPEKGWRGKVLHYDRVFHRTMVESLEEGYDGCEDEVWFEQITQG' A
#
# COMPACT_ATOMS: atom_id res chain seq x y z
N MET A 1 2.60 -24.84 -6.24
CA MET A 1 3.38 -23.62 -5.94
C MET A 1 2.80 -22.51 -6.79
N GLU A 2 1.78 -21.83 -6.27
CA GLU A 2 1.14 -20.73 -6.99
C GLU A 2 2.09 -19.53 -7.02
N LYS A 3 2.52 -19.19 -8.22
CA LYS A 3 3.45 -18.10 -8.50
C LYS A 3 2.72 -16.77 -8.31
N PHE A 4 3.02 -16.05 -7.23
CA PHE A 4 2.61 -14.65 -7.01
C PHE A 4 3.32 -13.64 -7.96
N CYS A 5 3.62 -14.04 -9.20
CA CYS A 5 4.35 -13.24 -10.20
C CYS A 5 3.45 -12.16 -10.87
N GLY A 6 2.17 -12.05 -10.48
CA GLY A 6 1.21 -11.12 -11.10
C GLY A 6 1.15 -9.72 -10.48
N ARG A 7 1.36 -9.57 -9.17
CA ARG A 7 0.96 -8.35 -8.45
C ARG A 7 1.80 -7.10 -8.77
N SER A 8 3.05 -7.24 -9.23
CA SER A 8 3.94 -6.09 -9.45
C SER A 8 3.64 -5.32 -10.75
N LYS A 9 2.88 -5.91 -11.66
CA LYS A 9 2.47 -5.24 -12.91
C LYS A 9 1.27 -4.30 -12.74
N GLU A 10 0.54 -4.40 -11.63
CA GLU A 10 -0.75 -3.70 -11.46
C GLU A 10 -0.66 -2.47 -10.54
N ILE A 11 0.51 -2.19 -9.95
CA ILE A 11 0.70 -1.02 -9.09
C ILE A 11 1.07 0.18 -9.93
N GLU A 12 0.04 0.87 -10.40
CA GLU A 12 0.13 2.12 -11.14
C GLU A 12 -0.46 3.29 -10.32
N PRO A 13 0.05 4.52 -10.49
CA PRO A 13 -0.57 5.71 -9.92
C PRO A 13 -2.06 5.77 -10.25
N GLY A 14 -2.88 5.95 -9.21
CA GLY A 14 -4.33 5.98 -9.32
C GLY A 14 -5.04 4.70 -8.87
N VAL A 15 -4.34 3.58 -8.78
CA VAL A 15 -4.91 2.31 -8.30
C VAL A 15 -5.19 2.38 -6.80
N ILE A 16 -6.33 1.83 -6.37
CA ILE A 16 -6.66 1.70 -4.95
C ILE A 16 -6.18 0.34 -4.48
N ILE A 17 -5.33 0.33 -3.47
CA ILE A 17 -4.80 -0.89 -2.86
C ILE A 17 -5.26 -1.03 -1.41
N THR A 18 -5.27 -2.26 -0.94
CA THR A 18 -5.37 -2.59 0.48
C THR A 18 -4.00 -3.02 1.00
N TYR A 19 -3.56 -2.40 2.09
CA TYR A 19 -2.25 -2.65 2.69
C TYR A 19 -2.35 -2.79 4.21
N THR A 20 -1.36 -3.41 4.82
CA THR A 20 -1.20 -3.44 6.28
C THR A 20 0.02 -2.64 6.68
N LEU A 21 -0.10 -1.83 7.74
CA LEU A 21 1.04 -1.06 8.26
C LEU A 21 1.95 -1.96 9.08
N ARG A 22 3.27 -1.76 8.98
CA ARG A 22 4.25 -2.44 9.83
C ARG A 22 4.18 -1.89 11.27
N PRO A 23 4.64 -2.65 12.29
CA PRO A 23 4.59 -2.23 13.69
C PRO A 23 5.35 -0.93 14.01
N ASP A 24 6.34 -0.59 13.19
CA ASP A 24 7.12 0.65 13.24
C ASP A 24 6.42 1.83 12.57
N GLN A 25 5.41 1.59 11.73
CA GLN A 25 4.59 2.61 11.09
C GLN A 25 3.40 3.00 11.98
N ARG A 26 2.98 4.26 11.88
CA ARG A 26 1.82 4.81 12.60
C ARG A 26 0.73 5.16 11.59
N PRO A 27 -0.54 4.95 11.90
CA PRO A 27 -1.08 4.39 13.16
C PRO A 27 -0.85 2.87 13.34
N ARG A 28 -0.54 2.44 14.57
CA ARG A 28 -0.20 1.05 14.92
C ARG A 28 -1.44 0.16 15.05
N HIS A 29 -2.15 -0.03 13.94
CA HIS A 29 -3.21 -1.05 13.83
C HIS A 29 -2.82 -2.08 12.77
N PRO A 30 -1.83 -2.96 13.05
CA PRO A 30 -1.36 -3.97 12.10
C PRO A 30 -2.46 -4.99 11.73
N GLU A 31 -3.47 -5.16 12.59
CA GLU A 31 -4.66 -5.97 12.33
C GLU A 31 -5.65 -5.32 11.35
N LYS A 32 -5.52 -4.02 11.07
CA LYS A 32 -6.42 -3.28 10.17
C LYS A 32 -5.85 -3.28 8.75
N GLY A 33 -6.68 -3.68 7.80
CA GLY A 33 -6.43 -3.42 6.38
C GLY A 33 -6.73 -1.96 6.06
N TRP A 34 -5.72 -1.22 5.65
CA TRP A 34 -5.81 0.17 5.24
C TRP A 34 -6.06 0.24 3.75
N ARG A 35 -6.87 1.21 3.32
CA ARG A 35 -7.14 1.46 1.91
C ARG A 35 -6.50 2.77 1.52
N GLY A 36 -5.76 2.74 0.42
CA GLY A 36 -5.07 3.92 -0.08
C GLY A 36 -4.97 3.93 -1.59
N LYS A 37 -4.86 5.13 -2.15
CA LYS A 37 -4.66 5.34 -3.57
C LYS A 37 -3.18 5.53 -3.85
N VAL A 38 -2.64 4.74 -4.77
CA VAL A 38 -1.25 4.84 -5.22
C VAL A 38 -1.00 6.23 -5.82
N LEU A 39 -0.05 6.96 -5.27
CA LEU A 39 0.45 8.21 -5.82
C LEU A 39 1.65 7.97 -6.74
N HIS A 40 2.57 7.12 -6.31
CA HIS A 40 3.81 6.82 -7.03
C HIS A 40 4.34 5.43 -6.68
N TYR A 41 4.79 4.67 -7.67
CA TYR A 41 5.43 3.37 -7.47
C TYR A 41 6.91 3.40 -7.88
N ASP A 42 7.79 3.13 -6.92
CA ASP A 42 9.23 2.99 -7.09
C ASP A 42 9.56 1.52 -7.35
N ARG A 43 9.81 1.20 -8.63
CA ARG A 43 10.13 -0.15 -9.10
C ARG A 43 11.49 -0.65 -8.64
N VAL A 44 12.43 0.23 -8.31
CA VAL A 44 13.80 -0.14 -7.92
C VAL A 44 13.80 -0.68 -6.50
N PHE A 45 13.05 -0.03 -5.62
CA PHE A 45 12.96 -0.39 -4.21
C PHE A 45 11.68 -1.17 -3.85
N HIS A 46 10.82 -1.46 -4.84
CA HIS A 46 9.54 -2.15 -4.65
C HIS A 46 8.65 -1.53 -3.57
N ARG A 47 8.55 -0.20 -3.58
CA ARG A 47 7.77 0.58 -2.61
C ARG A 47 6.84 1.54 -3.34
N THR A 48 5.74 1.89 -2.71
CA THR A 48 4.75 2.82 -3.24
C THR A 48 4.39 3.86 -2.20
N MET A 49 4.20 5.10 -2.63
CA MET A 49 3.52 6.11 -1.84
C MET A 49 2.03 5.97 -2.07
N VAL A 50 1.24 5.93 -1.01
CA VAL A 50 -0.22 5.89 -1.07
C VAL A 50 -0.82 7.01 -0.26
N GLU A 51 -1.89 7.60 -0.77
CA GLU A 51 -2.75 8.51 -0.03
C GLU A 51 -3.86 7.71 0.65
N SER A 52 -4.02 7.89 1.96
CA SER A 52 -5.06 7.21 2.73
C SER A 52 -6.45 7.65 2.30
N LEU A 53 -7.36 6.69 2.14
CA LEU A 53 -8.77 6.93 1.82
C LEU A 53 -9.67 6.78 3.05
N GLU A 54 -9.09 6.64 4.25
CA GLU A 54 -9.82 6.49 5.50
C GLU A 54 -10.29 7.84 6.03
N GLU A 55 -11.53 7.87 6.54
CA GLU A 55 -12.12 9.08 7.13
C GLU A 55 -11.25 9.60 8.29
N GLY A 56 -10.85 10.88 8.22
CA GLY A 56 -9.99 11.51 9.20
C GLY A 56 -8.48 11.37 8.92
N TYR A 57 -8.10 10.72 7.82
CA TYR A 57 -6.73 10.62 7.32
C TYR A 57 -6.60 11.21 5.91
N ASP A 58 -7.54 12.07 5.51
CA ASP A 58 -7.51 12.78 4.22
C ASP A 58 -6.18 13.56 4.06
N GLY A 59 -5.47 13.28 2.97
CA GLY A 59 -4.16 13.87 2.69
C GLY A 59 -2.98 13.28 3.49
N CYS A 60 -3.21 12.21 4.27
CA CYS A 60 -2.11 11.44 4.85
C CYS A 60 -1.50 10.51 3.80
N GLU A 61 -0.18 10.59 3.66
CA GLU A 61 0.60 9.73 2.76
C GLU A 61 1.38 8.68 3.55
N ASP A 62 1.32 7.43 3.11
CA ASP A 62 2.06 6.30 3.67
C ASP A 62 3.03 5.73 2.63
N GLU A 63 4.26 5.43 3.08
CA GLU A 63 5.18 4.60 2.30
C GLU A 63 4.88 3.12 2.56
N VAL A 64 4.45 2.42 1.53
CA VAL A 64 4.00 1.03 1.61
C VAL A 64 4.92 0.15 0.77
N TRP A 65 5.48 -0.87 1.39
CA TRP A 65 6.28 -1.87 0.70
C TRP A 65 5.37 -2.83 -0.04
N PHE A 66 5.82 -3.34 -1.19
CA PHE A 66 5.03 -4.28 -1.98
C PHE A 66 4.55 -5.50 -1.19
N GLU A 67 5.34 -5.98 -0.23
CA GLU A 67 5.00 -7.09 0.65
C GLU A 67 3.81 -6.82 1.59
N GLN A 68 3.53 -5.55 1.88
CA GLN A 68 2.41 -5.12 2.73
C GLN A 68 1.09 -5.09 1.98
N ILE A 69 1.11 -5.18 0.66
CA ILE A 69 -0.06 -5.05 -0.20
C ILE A 69 -0.78 -6.40 -0.24
N THR A 70 -1.94 -6.43 0.39
CA THR A 70 -2.74 -7.65 0.55
C THR A 70 -3.72 -7.82 -0.61
N GLN A 71 -4.19 -6.72 -1.19
CA GLN A 71 -5.04 -6.67 -2.38
C GLN A 71 -4.69 -5.42 -3.21
N GLY A 72 -4.71 -5.57 -4.53
CA GLY A 72 -4.45 -4.54 -5.52
C GLY A 72 -4.92 -5.00 -6.87
#